data_AF-A0A0F8YVS4-F1
#
_entry.id   AF-A0A0F8YVS4-F1
#
_cell.length_a   1.000
_cell.length_b   1.000
_cell.length_c   1.000
_cell.angle_alpha   90.00
_cell.angle_beta   90.00
_cell.angle_gamma   90.00
#
_symmetry.space_group_name_H-M   'P 1'
#
loop_
_entity.id
_entity.type
_entity.pdbx_description
1 polymer ?
#
loop_
_entity_poly.entity_id
_entity_poly.type
_entity_poly.pdbx_seq_one_letter_code
_entity_poly.pdbx_strand_id
1 'polypeptide(L)'
;MKRLPTDREILDDIYERYYETFAGFTEGDGSRSEKIYVPIDIDEIAEEFKIDGDIIFGRLYYHLQKKFGYQRKSGEHVYFFCLDSGGQATVLT
;
A
#
# COMPACT_ATOMS: atom_id res chain seq x y z
N MET A 1 20.64 -18.07 2.15
CA MET A 1 20.08 -16.76 1.77
C MET A 1 18.57 -16.87 1.83
N LYS A 2 17.87 -15.95 2.51
CA LYS A 2 16.41 -15.85 2.39
C LYS A 2 16.09 -15.33 0.98
N ARG A 3 15.12 -15.95 0.31
CA ARG A 3 14.65 -15.51 -1.01
C ARG A 3 13.90 -14.19 -0.80
N LEU A 4 14.27 -13.15 -1.54
CA LEU A 4 13.50 -11.91 -1.55
C LEU A 4 12.18 -12.17 -2.30
N PRO A 5 11.04 -11.68 -1.78
CA PRO A 5 9.79 -11.76 -2.50
C PRO A 5 9.85 -10.91 -3.77
N THR A 6 9.10 -11.35 -4.78
CA THR A 6 8.81 -10.56 -5.97
C THR A 6 7.76 -9.50 -5.66
N ASP A 7 7.71 -8.44 -6.46
CA ASP A 7 6.69 -7.40 -6.32
C ASP A 7 5.27 -7.99 -6.39
N ARG A 8 5.06 -9.01 -7.23
CA ARG A 8 3.77 -9.71 -7.33
C ARG A 8 3.39 -10.43 -6.05
N GLU A 9 4.33 -11.16 -5.44
CA GLU A 9 4.05 -11.87 -4.17
C GLU A 9 3.69 -10.89 -3.05
N ILE A 10 4.35 -9.72 -2.98
CA ILE A 10 4.00 -8.66 -2.03
C ILE A 10 2.58 -8.12 -2.30
N LEU A 11 2.25 -7.86 -3.57
CA LEU A 11 0.93 -7.35 -3.96
C LEU A 11 -0.19 -8.37 -3.71
N ASP A 12 0.08 -9.66 -3.92
CA ASP A 12 -0.88 -10.74 -3.66
C ASP A 12 -1.15 -10.85 -2.13
N ASP A 13 -0.11 -10.79 -1.27
CA ASP A 13 -0.30 -10.76 0.19
C ASP A 13 -1.09 -9.53 0.67
N ILE A 14 -0.76 -8.34 0.15
CA ILE A 14 -1.53 -7.11 0.44
C ILE A 14 -2.99 -7.29 0.05
N TYR A 15 -3.26 -7.80 -1.15
CA TYR A 15 -4.63 -8.01 -1.61
C TYR A 15 -5.39 -8.97 -0.69
N GLU A 16 -4.85 -10.16 -0.45
CA GLU A 16 -5.52 -11.18 0.36
C GLU A 16 -5.78 -10.72 1.79
N ARG A 17 -4.81 -10.01 2.40
CA ARG A 17 -4.89 -9.54 3.79
C ARG A 17 -5.90 -8.41 3.98
N TYR A 18 -5.92 -7.45 3.06
CA TYR A 18 -6.69 -6.22 3.23
C TYR A 18 -7.98 -6.17 2.40
N TYR A 19 -8.28 -7.20 1.60
CA TYR A 19 -9.47 -7.24 0.77
C TYR A 19 -10.76 -7.00 1.56
N GLU A 20 -10.96 -7.72 2.67
CA GLU A 20 -12.17 -7.58 3.48
C GLU A 20 -12.28 -6.19 4.13
N THR A 21 -11.15 -5.63 4.59
CA THR A 21 -11.07 -4.26 5.12
C THR A 21 -11.45 -3.23 4.06
N PHE A 22 -10.98 -3.42 2.82
CA PHE A 22 -11.34 -2.57 1.69
C PHE A 22 -12.82 -2.76 1.27
N ALA A 23 -13.26 -4.01 1.12
CA ALA A 23 -14.60 -4.35 0.65
C ALA A 23 -15.69 -3.90 1.64
N GLY A 24 -15.43 -4.08 2.94
CA GLY A 24 -16.32 -3.74 4.04
C GLY A 24 -16.52 -2.24 4.29
N PHE A 25 -15.81 -1.36 3.57
CA PHE A 25 -16.04 0.08 3.66
C PHE A 25 -17.50 0.44 3.36
N THR A 26 -18.13 1.13 4.31
CA THR A 26 -19.47 1.71 4.19
C THR A 26 -19.36 3.23 4.31
N GLU A 27 -19.87 3.94 3.31
CA GLU A 27 -19.82 5.41 3.26
C GLU A 27 -20.56 6.02 4.47
N GLY A 28 -19.90 6.88 5.24
CA GLY A 28 -20.49 7.57 6.39
C GLY A 28 -20.29 6.93 7.77
N ASP A 29 -19.54 5.83 7.89
CA ASP A 29 -19.21 5.19 9.18
C ASP A 29 -18.10 5.91 9.98
N GLY A 30 -17.52 6.97 9.42
CA GLY A 30 -16.46 7.76 10.04
C GLY A 30 -15.08 7.08 10.01
N SER A 31 -14.96 5.89 9.44
CA SER A 31 -13.67 5.20 9.29
C SER A 31 -12.82 5.88 8.23
N ARG A 32 -13.41 6.32 7.10
CA ARG A 32 -12.68 6.88 5.94
C ARG A 32 -13.54 7.84 5.10
N SER A 33 -12.93 8.86 4.47
CA SER A 33 -13.65 9.89 3.70
C SER A 33 -14.12 9.41 2.33
N GLU A 34 -13.41 8.48 1.68
CA GLU A 34 -13.78 7.89 0.38
C GLU A 34 -13.27 6.44 0.26
N LYS A 35 -14.01 5.57 -0.47
CA LYS A 35 -13.64 4.16 -0.81
C LYS A 35 -12.52 4.08 -1.85
N ILE A 36 -11.70 5.12 -1.93
CA ILE A 36 -10.67 5.17 -2.95
C ILE A 36 -9.43 4.51 -2.44
N TYR A 37 -9.30 4.16 -1.14
CA TYR A 37 -8.01 3.92 -0.45
C TYR A 37 -7.92 2.68 0.57
N VAL A 38 -6.81 2.19 1.16
CA VAL A 38 -6.78 1.16 2.27
C VAL A 38 -5.47 1.16 3.09
N PRO A 39 -5.50 1.36 4.42
CA PRO A 39 -4.28 1.34 5.22
C PRO A 39 -3.67 -0.06 5.25
N ILE A 40 -2.34 -0.14 5.12
CA ILE A 40 -1.58 -1.39 5.21
C ILE A 40 -0.49 -1.25 6.28
N ASP A 41 -0.17 -2.36 6.93
CA ASP A 41 0.94 -2.46 7.87
C ASP A 41 2.16 -3.10 7.16
N ILE A 42 3.25 -2.34 7.06
CA ILE A 42 4.49 -2.77 6.42
C ILE A 42 5.21 -3.85 7.23
N ASP A 43 5.15 -3.76 8.56
CA ASP A 43 5.82 -4.70 9.44
C ASP A 43 5.12 -6.07 9.38
N GLU A 44 3.78 -6.10 9.34
CA GLU A 44 3.03 -7.35 9.15
C GLU A 44 3.36 -8.04 7.82
N ILE A 45 3.49 -7.27 6.73
CA ILE A 45 3.87 -7.82 5.41
C ILE A 45 5.31 -8.32 5.46
N ALA A 46 6.21 -7.59 6.12
CA ALA A 46 7.61 -7.98 6.25
C ALA A 46 7.80 -9.26 7.07
N GLU A 47 6.98 -9.46 8.10
CA GLU A 47 6.95 -10.68 8.91
C GLU A 47 6.61 -11.93 8.10
N GLU A 48 5.62 -11.85 7.20
CA GLU A 48 5.23 -12.96 6.31
C GLU A 48 6.42 -13.43 5.46
N PHE A 49 7.14 -12.49 4.85
CA PHE A 49 8.30 -12.79 4.03
C PHE A 49 9.60 -12.99 4.84
N LYS A 50 9.55 -12.74 6.16
CA LYS A 50 10.68 -12.79 7.09
C LYS A 50 11.85 -11.92 6.63
N ILE A 51 11.56 -10.73 6.12
CA ILE A 51 12.55 -9.74 5.68
C ILE A 51 12.41 -8.44 6.48
N ASP A 52 13.31 -7.50 6.24
CA ASP A 52 13.27 -6.18 6.85
C ASP A 52 12.13 -5.32 6.25
N GLY A 53 11.38 -4.60 7.09
CA GLY A 53 10.29 -3.72 6.69
C GLY A 53 10.73 -2.63 5.71
N ASP A 54 11.96 -2.14 5.84
CA ASP A 54 12.52 -1.13 4.92
C ASP A 54 12.62 -1.66 3.48
N ILE A 55 12.79 -2.97 3.29
CA ILE A 55 12.82 -3.60 1.97
C ILE A 55 11.42 -3.60 1.35
N ILE A 56 10.39 -3.93 2.13
CA ILE A 56 9.00 -3.87 1.68
C ILE A 56 8.64 -2.41 1.36
N PHE A 57 8.91 -1.49 2.29
CA PHE A 57 8.68 -0.06 2.11
C PHE A 57 9.37 0.47 0.84
N GLY A 58 10.64 0.16 0.64
CA GLY A 58 11.39 0.61 -0.53
C GLY A 58 10.83 0.08 -1.84
N ARG A 59 10.33 -1.16 -1.87
CA ARG A 59 9.65 -1.72 -3.07
C ARG A 59 8.34 -1.01 -3.35
N LEU A 60 7.50 -0.81 -2.34
CA LEU A 60 6.20 -0.18 -2.51
C LEU A 60 6.34 1.30 -2.87
N TYR A 61 7.06 2.07 -2.06
CA TYR A 61 7.10 3.53 -2.16
C TYR A 61 8.18 4.07 -3.10
N TYR A 62 9.38 3.49 -3.17
CA TYR A 62 10.42 4.01 -4.07
C TYR A 62 10.38 3.40 -5.46
N HIS A 63 9.97 2.13 -5.59
CA HIS A 63 9.93 1.44 -6.87
C HIS A 63 8.54 1.47 -7.51
N LEU A 64 7.53 0.88 -6.89
CA LEU A 64 6.20 0.72 -7.49
C LEU A 64 5.47 2.05 -7.62
N GLN A 65 5.47 2.91 -6.60
CA GLN A 65 4.88 4.25 -6.71
C GLN A 65 5.56 5.10 -7.78
N LYS A 66 6.88 5.05 -7.92
CA LYS A 66 7.59 5.74 -9.02
C LYS A 66 7.17 5.21 -10.39
N LYS A 67 6.88 3.91 -10.50
CA LYS A 67 6.57 3.24 -11.76
C LYS A 67 5.12 3.41 -12.19
N PHE A 68 4.19 3.41 -11.24
CA PHE A 68 2.75 3.37 -11.50
C PHE A 68 1.99 4.61 -11.05
N GLY A 69 2.56 5.42 -10.15
CA GLY A 69 2.05 6.76 -9.86
C GLY A 69 2.23 7.70 -11.04
N TYR A 70 1.29 8.63 -11.23
CA TYR A 70 1.31 9.55 -12.36
C TYR A 70 0.74 10.92 -11.99
N GLN A 71 0.98 11.91 -12.85
CA GLN A 71 0.41 13.25 -12.71
C GLN A 71 -0.63 13.47 -13.79
N ARG A 72 -1.81 13.96 -13.41
CA ARG A 72 -2.86 14.37 -14.35
C ARG A 72 -2.45 15.66 -15.06
N LYS A 73 -3.07 15.92 -16.21
CA LYS A 73 -2.85 17.17 -16.97
C LYS A 73 -3.16 18.44 -16.15
N SER A 74 -4.02 18.33 -15.14
CA SER A 74 -4.35 19.40 -14.18
C SER A 74 -3.25 19.68 -13.15
N GLY A 75 -2.18 18.87 -13.10
CA GLY A 75 -1.10 18.99 -12.11
C GLY A 75 -1.31 18.15 -10.85
N GLU A 76 -2.48 17.52 -10.69
CA GLU A 76 -2.79 16.63 -9.57
C GLU A 76 -2.00 15.32 -9.65
N HIS A 77 -1.39 14.87 -8.55
CA HIS A 77 -0.72 13.58 -8.46
C HIS A 77 -1.70 12.47 -8.08
N VAL A 78 -1.71 11.39 -8.84
CA VAL A 78 -2.38 10.14 -8.51
C VAL A 78 -1.34 9.17 -7.99
N TYR A 79 -1.44 8.87 -6.70
CA TYR A 79 -0.54 7.96 -6.00
C TYR A 79 -1.09 6.53 -6.08
N PHE A 80 -0.20 5.60 -6.39
CA PHE A 80 -0.39 4.16 -6.28
C PHE A 80 0.00 3.65 -4.89
N PHE A 81 1.04 4.23 -4.28
CA PHE A 81 1.34 4.13 -2.84
C PHE A 81 1.66 5.53 -2.31
N CYS A 82 1.19 5.88 -1.12
CA CYS A 82 1.56 7.12 -0.46
C CYS A 82 1.80 6.93 1.04
N LEU A 83 2.32 7.97 1.67
CA LEU A 83 2.44 8.04 3.12
C LEU A 83 1.17 8.69 3.68
N ASP A 84 0.67 8.18 4.80
CA ASP A 84 -0.24 8.95 5.63
C ASP A 84 0.47 10.19 6.18
N SER A 85 -0.33 11.18 6.50
CA SER A 85 -0.03 12.38 7.26
C SER A 85 0.67 12.15 8.62
N GLY A 86 0.75 10.90 9.11
CA GLY A 86 1.51 10.48 10.29
C GLY A 86 2.83 9.73 10.04
N GLY A 87 3.25 9.54 8.78
CA GLY A 87 4.49 8.83 8.44
C GLY A 87 4.37 7.30 8.33
N GLN A 88 3.17 6.74 8.40
CA GLN A 88 2.89 5.33 8.09
C GLN A 88 2.54 5.18 6.60
N ALA A 89 2.93 4.09 5.95
CA ALA A 89 2.63 3.87 4.54
C ALA A 89 1.15 3.50 4.37
N THR A 90 0.34 4.41 3.84
CA THR A 90 -1.07 4.14 3.56
C THR A 90 -1.19 3.83 2.08
N VAL A 91 -1.55 2.58 1.74
CA VAL A 91 -1.94 2.23 0.37
C VAL A 91 -3.32 2.73 0.14
N LEU A 92 -3.34 3.98 -0.18
CA LEU A 92 -4.48 4.53 -0.78
C LEU A 92 -4.73 3.70 -2.15
N THR A 93 -5.63 2.66 -2.19
CA THR A 93 -6.66 2.29 -3.28
C THR A 93 -8.13 1.93 -2.93
#